data_AF-A0A950G2K3-F1
#
_entry.id   AF-A0A950G2K3-F1
#
_cell.length_a   1.000
_cell.length_b   1.000
_cell.length_c   1.000
_cell.angle_alpha   90.00
_cell.angle_beta   90.00
_cell.angle_gamma   90.00
#
_symmetry.space_group_name_H-M   'P 1'
#
loop_
_entity.id
_entity.type
_entity.pdbx_description
1 polymer ?
#
loop_
_entity_poly.entity_id
_entity_poly.type
_entity_poly.pdbx_seq_one_letter_code
_entity_poly.pdbx_strand_id
1 'polypeptide(L)'
;MNLGHRSPGSVAPPRSVLFLDIDGVLHSRDVAFALDDVKIPIEHLLNAGLLVHRHLLWQVLQAFPKVEVVVHSAWRWTHSRSELADLLGPAGARLIGVTPKELHREASVLAWMAYRSIAPTQVVVLDDQPELFRALTSRLVVSDPALGMSKPSVLAALGNALGQVSSAGDAHGSP
;
A
#
# COMPACT_ATOMS: atom_id res chain seq x y z
N MET A 1 -51.97 10.33 3.91
CA MET A 1 -50.68 10.48 4.61
C MET A 1 -49.73 9.46 4.00
N ASN A 2 -48.81 9.90 3.15
CA ASN A 2 -47.92 9.02 2.40
C ASN A 2 -46.58 8.92 3.14
N LEU A 3 -46.25 7.74 3.68
CA LEU A 3 -44.97 7.44 4.30
C LEU A 3 -43.95 7.21 3.17
N GLY A 4 -43.12 8.21 2.90
CA GLY A 4 -42.06 8.12 1.90
C GLY A 4 -41.07 7.02 2.27
N HIS A 5 -41.05 5.95 1.47
CA HIS A 5 -39.93 5.01 1.43
C HIS A 5 -38.68 5.75 0.98
N ARG A 6 -37.73 5.94 1.90
CA ARG A 6 -36.35 6.25 1.54
C ARG A 6 -35.76 4.99 0.89
N SER A 7 -35.34 5.09 -0.36
CA SER A 7 -34.49 4.08 -1.00
C SER A 7 -33.25 3.85 -0.11
N PRO A 8 -32.85 2.61 0.17
CA PRO A 8 -31.58 2.35 0.84
C PRO A 8 -30.46 2.90 -0.05
N GLY A 9 -29.67 3.79 0.53
CA GLY A 9 -28.59 4.48 -0.17
C GLY A 9 -27.62 3.49 -0.81
N SER A 10 -27.20 3.79 -2.03
CA SER A 10 -26.10 3.10 -2.71
C SER A 10 -24.91 3.02 -1.75
N VAL A 11 -24.63 1.83 -1.22
CA VAL A 11 -23.41 1.57 -0.46
C VAL A 11 -22.26 1.76 -1.46
N ALA A 12 -21.33 2.67 -1.17
CA ALA A 12 -20.15 2.82 -1.99
C ALA A 12 -19.45 1.45 -2.11
N PRO A 13 -18.92 1.08 -3.29
CA PRO A 13 -18.26 -0.21 -3.45
C PRO A 13 -17.15 -0.35 -2.39
N PRO A 14 -16.96 -1.55 -1.82
CA PRO A 14 -15.93 -1.74 -0.81
C PRO A 14 -14.56 -1.38 -1.38
N ARG A 15 -13.83 -0.55 -0.64
CA ARG A 15 -12.46 -0.17 -0.99
C ARG A 15 -11.53 -1.33 -0.69
N SER A 16 -10.64 -1.65 -1.63
CA SER A 16 -9.50 -2.54 -1.41
C SER A 16 -8.24 -1.71 -1.32
N VAL A 17 -7.46 -1.86 -0.24
CA VAL A 17 -6.33 -0.97 0.05
C VAL A 17 -5.03 -1.76 0.19
N LEU A 18 -3.99 -1.32 -0.52
CA LEU A 18 -2.62 -1.75 -0.32
C LEU A 18 -1.87 -0.73 0.56
N PHE A 19 -1.45 -1.15 1.74
CA PHE A 19 -0.47 -0.42 2.55
C PHE A 19 0.94 -0.80 2.09
N LEU A 20 1.70 0.19 1.63
CA LEU A 20 2.97 0.00 0.93
C LEU A 20 4.13 0.56 1.76
N ASP A 21 5.12 -0.28 2.06
CA ASP A 21 6.45 0.18 2.43
C ASP A 21 7.32 0.38 1.17
N ILE A 22 8.45 1.06 1.32
CA ILE A 22 9.37 1.40 0.24
C ILE A 22 10.69 0.63 0.40
N ASP A 23 11.38 0.79 1.53
CA ASP A 23 12.68 0.16 1.77
C ASP A 23 12.52 -1.36 1.95
N GLY A 24 13.33 -2.14 1.25
CA GLY A 24 13.17 -3.60 1.21
C GLY A 24 11.92 -4.09 0.47
N VAL A 25 11.15 -3.20 -0.18
CA VAL A 25 10.01 -3.53 -1.04
C VAL A 25 10.27 -3.11 -2.48
N LEU A 26 10.45 -1.81 -2.70
CA LEU A 26 10.63 -1.22 -4.04
C LEU A 26 12.11 -1.15 -4.46
N HIS A 27 13.02 -1.49 -3.54
CA HIS A 27 14.46 -1.67 -3.70
C HIS A 27 14.99 -2.48 -2.50
N SER A 28 16.24 -2.93 -2.56
CA SER A 28 16.91 -3.57 -1.41
C SER A 28 17.03 -2.60 -0.23
N ARG A 29 16.77 -3.07 1.00
CA ARG A 29 16.93 -2.28 2.22
C ARG A 29 18.33 -1.65 2.34
N ASP A 30 19.37 -2.34 1.88
CA ASP A 30 20.76 -1.88 1.97
C ASP A 30 21.04 -0.64 1.13
N VAL A 31 20.35 -0.48 -0.02
CA VAL A 31 20.52 0.69 -0.91
C VAL A 31 20.00 1.96 -0.23
N ALA A 32 18.93 1.84 0.58
CA ALA A 32 18.37 2.97 1.31
C ALA A 32 19.31 3.51 2.39
N PHE A 33 20.03 2.62 3.09
CA PHE A 33 21.00 3.01 4.12
C PHE A 33 22.24 3.71 3.57
N ALA A 34 22.52 3.60 2.27
CA ALA A 34 23.71 4.16 1.64
C ALA A 34 23.57 5.64 1.25
N LEU A 35 22.41 6.26 1.46
CA LEU A 35 22.15 7.66 1.10
C LEU A 35 22.15 8.54 2.36
N ASP A 36 23.02 9.55 2.38
CA ASP A 36 23.02 10.59 3.43
C ASP A 36 21.71 11.40 3.41
N ASP A 37 21.32 11.92 4.59
CA ASP A 37 20.05 12.61 4.94
C ASP A 37 19.75 13.93 4.18
N VAL A 38 20.28 14.11 2.96
CA VAL A 38 20.03 15.29 2.13
C VAL A 38 18.81 15.06 1.24
N LYS A 39 17.98 16.09 1.03
CA LYS A 39 16.88 16.02 0.05
C LYS A 39 17.46 15.90 -1.36
N ILE A 40 17.40 14.69 -1.91
CA ILE A 40 17.93 14.34 -3.23
C ILE A 40 16.80 14.44 -4.29
N PRO A 41 17.05 15.02 -5.48
CA PRO A 41 16.08 15.01 -6.58
C PRO A 41 15.64 13.60 -6.98
N ILE A 42 14.39 13.43 -7.43
CA ILE A 42 13.80 12.12 -7.75
C ILE A 42 14.66 11.35 -8.77
N GLU A 43 15.14 12.03 -9.81
CA GLU A 43 15.98 11.43 -10.85
C GLU A 43 17.28 10.84 -10.29
N HIS A 44 17.85 11.47 -9.27
CA HIS A 44 19.07 10.98 -8.61
C HIS A 44 18.77 9.77 -7.73
N LEU A 45 17.62 9.73 -7.04
CA LEU A 45 17.17 8.56 -6.29
C LEU A 45 17.05 7.34 -7.21
N LEU A 46 16.41 7.52 -8.37
CA LEU A 46 16.24 6.44 -9.36
C LEU A 46 17.57 5.95 -9.93
N ASN A 47 18.50 6.87 -10.24
CA ASN A 47 19.84 6.54 -10.72
C ASN A 47 20.69 5.84 -9.66
N ALA A 48 20.43 6.10 -8.37
CA ALA A 48 21.07 5.43 -7.25
C ALA A 48 20.54 4.01 -6.98
N GLY A 49 19.60 3.51 -7.79
CA GLY A 49 19.03 2.18 -7.63
C GLY A 49 17.87 2.10 -6.63
N LEU A 50 17.34 3.23 -6.19
CA LEU A 50 16.11 3.26 -5.40
C LEU A 50 14.87 3.17 -6.30
N LEU A 51 13.79 2.61 -5.75
CA LEU A 51 12.51 2.41 -6.43
C LEU A 51 12.65 1.65 -7.76
N VAL A 52 13.68 0.82 -7.91
CA VAL A 52 13.93 0.03 -9.13
C VAL A 52 12.77 -0.90 -9.45
N HIS A 53 12.03 -1.35 -8.44
CA HIS A 53 10.90 -2.27 -8.60
C HIS A 53 9.53 -1.59 -8.73
N ARG A 54 9.45 -0.24 -8.80
CA ARG A 54 8.16 0.47 -8.96
C ARG A 54 7.37 0.05 -10.21
N HIS A 55 8.06 -0.40 -11.25
CA HIS A 55 7.42 -0.95 -12.46
C HIS A 55 6.71 -2.28 -12.20
N LEU A 56 7.25 -3.13 -11.31
CA LEU A 56 6.61 -4.38 -10.89
C LEU A 56 5.37 -4.10 -10.04
N LEU A 57 5.42 -3.09 -9.17
CA LEU A 57 4.24 -2.60 -8.45
C LEU A 57 3.13 -2.21 -9.42
N TRP A 58 3.47 -1.40 -10.42
CA TRP A 58 2.49 -1.02 -11.44
C TRP A 58 1.94 -2.23 -12.21
N GLN A 59 2.79 -3.17 -12.62
CA GLN A 59 2.37 -4.38 -13.32
C GLN A 59 1.35 -5.20 -12.51
N VAL A 60 1.61 -5.42 -11.22
CA VAL A 60 0.67 -6.16 -10.34
C VAL A 60 -0.64 -5.38 -10.19
N LEU A 61 -0.56 -4.07 -9.93
CA LEU A 61 -1.74 -3.22 -9.73
C LEU A 61 -2.64 -3.14 -10.97
N GLN A 62 -2.11 -3.28 -12.19
CA GLN A 62 -2.93 -3.31 -13.40
C GLN A 62 -3.98 -4.44 -13.40
N ALA A 63 -3.69 -5.58 -12.77
CA ALA A 63 -4.66 -6.67 -12.63
C ALA A 63 -5.79 -6.35 -11.63
N PHE A 64 -5.60 -5.34 -10.76
CA PHE A 64 -6.54 -4.97 -9.70
C PHE A 64 -6.84 -3.47 -9.75
N PRO A 65 -7.57 -2.97 -10.76
CA PRO A 65 -7.71 -1.54 -11.04
C PRO A 65 -8.38 -0.72 -9.92
N LYS A 66 -9.17 -1.38 -9.05
CA LYS A 66 -9.85 -0.76 -7.91
C LYS A 66 -9.00 -0.68 -6.64
N VAL A 67 -7.80 -1.29 -6.61
CA VAL A 67 -6.93 -1.24 -5.43
C VAL A 67 -6.31 0.15 -5.30
N GLU A 68 -6.60 0.79 -4.18
CA GLU A 68 -6.03 2.06 -3.76
C GLU A 68 -4.74 1.83 -2.96
N VAL A 69 -3.80 2.77 -3.00
CA VAL A 69 -2.50 2.68 -2.33
C VAL A 69 -2.41 3.69 -1.19
N VAL A 70 -1.88 3.26 -0.05
CA VAL A 70 -1.51 4.10 1.09
C VAL A 70 -0.06 3.82 1.44
N VAL A 71 0.79 4.84 1.50
CA VAL A 71 2.18 4.67 1.93
C VAL A 71 2.26 4.72 3.45
N HIS A 72 2.89 3.71 4.06
CA HIS A 72 3.17 3.66 5.50
C HIS A 72 4.67 3.66 5.84
N SER A 73 5.52 3.78 4.81
CA SER A 73 6.97 3.87 4.92
C SER A 73 7.46 5.06 5.74
N ALA A 74 8.67 4.97 6.30
CA ALA A 74 9.37 6.08 6.95
C ALA A 74 9.57 7.30 6.02
N TRP A 75 9.61 7.07 4.70
CA TRP A 75 9.66 8.12 3.68
C TRP A 75 8.55 9.17 3.82
N ARG A 76 7.40 8.83 4.42
CA ARG A 76 6.31 9.78 4.73
C ARG A 76 6.74 10.91 5.67
N TRP A 77 7.83 10.75 6.42
CA TRP A 77 8.34 11.78 7.32
C TRP A 77 8.97 12.93 6.55
N THR A 78 9.76 12.62 5.51
CA THR A 78 10.55 13.59 4.74
C THR A 78 9.92 13.98 3.41
N HIS A 79 9.01 13.18 2.87
CA HIS A 79 8.36 13.43 1.58
C HIS A 79 6.87 13.75 1.75
N SER A 80 6.40 14.71 0.95
CA SER A 80 4.98 15.00 0.79
C SER A 80 4.28 13.87 0.02
N ARG A 81 2.94 13.81 0.11
CA ARG A 81 2.15 12.85 -0.66
C ARG A 81 2.36 13.01 -2.18
N SER A 82 2.54 14.24 -2.67
CA SER A 82 2.78 14.49 -4.09
C SER A 82 4.12 13.90 -4.52
N GLU A 83 5.19 14.18 -3.78
CA GLU A 83 6.52 13.62 -4.07
C GLU A 83 6.51 12.09 -4.03
N LEU A 84 5.79 11.49 -3.08
CA LEU A 84 5.60 10.04 -3.03
C LEU A 84 4.81 9.51 -4.24
N ALA A 85 3.78 10.22 -4.69
CA ALA A 85 3.05 9.84 -5.90
C ALA A 85 3.97 9.87 -7.13
N ASP A 86 4.78 10.92 -7.26
CA ASP A 86 5.73 11.06 -8.37
C ASP A 86 6.79 9.95 -8.35
N LEU A 87 7.31 9.60 -7.16
CA LEU A 87 8.25 8.49 -6.95
C LEU A 87 7.67 7.12 -7.36
N LEU A 88 6.38 6.90 -7.11
CA LEU A 88 5.69 5.66 -7.48
C LEU A 88 5.39 5.58 -9.00
N GLY A 89 5.59 6.65 -9.75
CA GLY A 89 5.30 6.71 -11.18
C GLY A 89 3.81 6.43 -11.47
N PRO A 90 3.47 5.55 -12.44
CA PRO A 90 2.06 5.26 -12.76
C PRO A 90 1.22 4.77 -11.57
N ALA A 91 1.83 4.05 -10.62
CA ALA A 91 1.14 3.61 -9.41
C ALA A 91 0.76 4.78 -8.48
N GLY A 92 1.44 5.91 -8.59
CA GLY A 92 1.16 7.14 -7.84
C GLY A 92 -0.24 7.69 -8.09
N ALA A 93 -0.84 7.45 -9.26
CA ALA A 93 -2.22 7.81 -9.54
C ALA A 93 -3.24 7.11 -8.62
N ARG A 94 -2.84 6.02 -7.96
CA ARG A 94 -3.65 5.28 -6.98
C ARG A 94 -3.32 5.63 -5.53
N LEU A 95 -2.37 6.53 -5.29
CA LEU A 95 -1.99 6.95 -3.95
C LEU A 95 -3.07 7.86 -3.35
N ILE A 96 -3.87 7.32 -2.43
CA ILE A 96 -4.96 8.06 -1.78
C ILE A 96 -4.50 8.76 -0.50
N GLY A 97 -3.38 8.33 0.10
CA GLY A 97 -2.87 8.93 1.33
C GLY A 97 -1.59 8.32 1.87
N VAL A 98 -1.18 8.81 3.03
CA VAL A 98 -0.09 8.26 3.85
C VAL A 98 -0.62 8.02 5.27
N THR A 99 -0.04 7.08 6.01
CA THR A 99 -0.42 6.85 7.41
C THR A 99 0.06 8.01 8.32
N PRO A 100 -0.53 8.18 9.52
CA PRO A 100 -0.08 9.20 10.48
C PRO A 100 1.43 9.13 10.76
N LYS A 101 2.07 10.30 10.91
CA LYS A 101 3.53 10.40 11.06
C LYS A 101 3.98 10.10 12.48
N GLU A 102 3.09 10.35 13.46
CA GLU A 102 3.30 10.25 14.91
C GLU A 102 3.27 8.80 15.41
N LEU A 103 2.79 7.88 14.58
CA LEU A 103 2.67 6.45 14.90
C LEU A 103 3.63 5.65 14.04
N HIS A 104 4.18 4.58 14.60
CA HIS A 104 5.10 3.69 13.90
C HIS A 104 4.38 2.48 13.31
N ARG A 105 4.73 2.11 12.06
CA ARG A 105 4.41 0.84 11.40
C ARG A 105 2.96 0.39 11.59
N GLU A 106 2.71 -0.77 12.18
CA GLU A 106 1.37 -1.35 12.36
C GLU A 106 0.39 -0.37 13.05
N ALA A 107 0.84 0.37 14.07
CA ALA A 107 -0.03 1.34 14.75
C ALA A 107 -0.51 2.45 13.80
N SER A 108 0.36 2.90 12.88
CA SER A 108 -0.01 3.91 11.88
C SER A 108 -1.02 3.37 10.85
N VAL A 109 -0.89 2.11 10.46
CA VAL A 109 -1.81 1.42 9.55
C VAL A 109 -3.18 1.27 10.21
N LEU A 110 -3.21 0.74 11.44
CA LEU A 110 -4.45 0.56 12.21
C LEU A 110 -5.17 1.89 12.46
N ALA A 111 -4.45 2.95 12.80
CA ALA A 111 -5.04 4.28 12.99
C ALA A 111 -5.66 4.83 11.71
N TRP A 112 -4.97 4.66 10.56
CA TRP A 112 -5.52 5.06 9.27
C TRP A 112 -6.77 4.25 8.90
N MET A 113 -6.75 2.92 9.11
CA MET A 113 -7.89 2.04 8.88
C MET A 113 -9.09 2.45 9.73
N ALA A 114 -8.89 2.72 11.02
CA ALA A 114 -9.93 3.16 11.94
C ALA A 114 -10.55 4.49 11.49
N TYR A 115 -9.70 5.47 11.14
CA TYR A 115 -10.15 6.79 10.65
C TYR A 115 -10.96 6.69 9.34
N ARG A 116 -10.66 5.71 8.49
CA ARG A 116 -11.36 5.48 7.21
C ARG A 116 -12.45 4.43 7.27
N SER A 117 -12.70 3.85 8.44
CA SER A 117 -13.63 2.73 8.63
C SER A 117 -13.37 1.56 7.67
N ILE A 118 -12.10 1.23 7.46
CA ILE A 118 -11.66 0.12 6.59
C ILE A 118 -11.44 -1.14 7.44
N ALA A 119 -12.10 -2.24 7.07
CA ALA A 119 -11.98 -3.51 7.77
C ALA A 119 -10.67 -4.24 7.41
N PRO A 120 -10.12 -5.08 8.30
CA PRO A 120 -8.94 -5.89 7.98
C PRO A 120 -9.09 -6.78 6.74
N THR A 121 -10.32 -7.22 6.42
CA THR A 121 -10.62 -8.02 5.21
C THR A 121 -10.45 -7.28 3.89
N GLN A 122 -10.29 -5.95 3.94
CA GLN A 122 -10.18 -5.08 2.79
C GLN A 122 -8.73 -4.65 2.48
N VAL A 123 -7.78 -5.08 3.31
CA VAL A 123 -6.42 -4.54 3.26
C VAL A 123 -5.39 -5.63 3.02
N VAL A 124 -4.33 -5.23 2.31
CA VAL A 124 -3.07 -5.96 2.21
C VAL A 124 -1.98 -5.02 2.69
N VAL A 125 -1.05 -5.52 3.48
CA VAL A 125 0.17 -4.80 3.87
C VAL A 125 1.34 -5.45 3.14
N LEU A 126 2.20 -4.66 2.51
CA LEU A 126 3.44 -5.11 1.89
C LEU A 126 4.60 -4.41 2.58
N ASP A 127 5.38 -5.18 3.34
CA ASP A 127 6.49 -4.72 4.18
C ASP A 127 7.53 -5.86 4.31
N ASP A 128 8.76 -5.53 4.70
CA ASP A 128 9.89 -6.46 4.81
C ASP A 128 10.28 -6.77 6.27
N GLN A 129 9.57 -6.19 7.25
CA GLN A 129 9.80 -6.31 8.69
C GLN A 129 8.59 -6.96 9.39
N PRO A 130 8.37 -8.28 9.22
CA PRO A 130 7.20 -8.96 9.77
C PRO A 130 7.08 -8.88 11.30
N GLU A 131 8.20 -8.73 12.00
CA GLU A 131 8.26 -8.55 13.46
C GLU A 131 7.53 -7.29 13.95
N LEU A 132 7.27 -6.32 13.07
CA LEU A 132 6.57 -5.07 13.39
C LEU A 132 5.05 -5.18 13.21
N PHE A 133 4.53 -6.36 12.86
CA PHE A 133 3.12 -6.63 12.63
C PHE A 133 2.62 -7.83 13.42
N ARG A 134 1.73 -7.58 14.37
CA ARG A 134 1.10 -8.61 15.21
C ARG A 134 -0.39 -8.73 14.97
N ALA A 135 -1.10 -7.61 14.82
CA ALA A 135 -2.53 -7.59 14.58
C ALA A 135 -2.88 -7.86 13.11
N LEU A 136 -2.00 -7.48 12.18
CA LEU A 136 -2.19 -7.56 10.74
C LEU A 136 -1.37 -8.68 10.09
N THR A 137 -0.82 -9.63 10.84
CA THR A 137 0.01 -10.72 10.31
C THR A 137 -0.71 -11.52 9.20
N SER A 138 -2.02 -11.75 9.32
CA SER A 138 -2.81 -12.44 8.29
C SER A 138 -3.10 -11.60 7.03
N ARG A 139 -2.75 -10.31 7.06
CA ARG A 139 -2.89 -9.36 5.94
C ARG A 139 -1.53 -8.92 5.39
N LEU A 140 -0.43 -9.40 5.99
CA LEU A 140 0.92 -9.04 5.61
C LEU A 140 1.44 -9.98 4.53
N VAL A 141 1.88 -9.39 3.42
CA VAL A 141 2.75 -10.01 2.44
C VAL A 141 4.17 -9.59 2.78
N VAL A 142 4.98 -10.55 3.21
CA VAL A 142 6.37 -10.31 3.58
C VAL A 142 7.21 -10.28 2.31
N SER A 143 7.84 -9.14 2.05
CA SER A 143 8.82 -9.00 0.97
C SER A 143 10.20 -9.49 1.39
N ASP A 144 11.08 -9.72 0.41
CA ASP A 144 12.47 -10.11 0.69
C ASP A 144 13.31 -8.84 0.87
N PRO A 145 14.00 -8.62 2.00
CA PRO A 145 14.68 -7.34 2.24
C PRO A 145 15.82 -7.05 1.26
N ALA A 146 16.40 -8.07 0.61
CA ALA A 146 17.48 -7.91 -0.36
C ALA A 146 16.97 -7.81 -1.80
N LEU A 147 15.91 -8.55 -2.15
CA LEU A 147 15.35 -8.59 -3.50
C LEU A 147 14.09 -7.74 -3.67
N GLY A 148 13.57 -7.19 -2.58
CA GLY A 148 12.28 -6.53 -2.53
C GLY A 148 11.15 -7.40 -3.06
N MET A 149 10.23 -6.74 -3.76
CA MET A 149 9.13 -7.40 -4.45
C MET A 149 9.55 -8.11 -5.73
N SER A 150 10.81 -8.02 -6.19
CA SER A 150 11.22 -8.71 -7.42
C SER A 150 11.30 -10.23 -7.25
N LYS A 151 11.33 -10.73 -6.02
CA LYS A 151 11.28 -12.16 -5.72
C LYS A 151 9.95 -12.76 -6.21
N PRO A 152 9.95 -13.79 -7.07
CA PRO A 152 8.72 -14.34 -7.66
C PRO A 152 7.67 -14.79 -6.63
N SER A 153 8.09 -15.32 -5.49
CA SER A 153 7.18 -15.71 -4.41
C SER A 153 6.46 -14.53 -3.78
N VAL A 154 7.08 -13.35 -3.72
CA VAL A 154 6.47 -12.11 -3.19
C VAL A 154 5.43 -11.59 -4.17
N LEU A 155 5.73 -11.56 -5.48
CA LEU A 155 4.75 -11.17 -6.51
C LEU A 155 3.53 -12.09 -6.51
N ALA A 156 3.74 -13.41 -6.41
CA ALA A 156 2.66 -14.38 -6.34
C ALA A 156 1.80 -14.19 -5.08
N ALA A 157 2.43 -14.01 -3.91
CA ALA A 157 1.74 -13.77 -2.65
C ALA A 157 0.93 -12.44 -2.69
N LEU A 158 1.53 -11.37 -3.23
CA LEU A 158 0.87 -10.08 -3.39
C LEU A 158 -0.33 -10.19 -4.33
N GLY A 159 -0.18 -10.82 -5.48
CA GLY A 159 -1.28 -11.05 -6.42
C GLY A 159 -2.44 -11.82 -5.80
N ASN A 160 -2.13 -12.90 -5.06
CA ASN A 160 -3.15 -13.69 -4.36
C ASN A 160 -3.88 -12.87 -3.28
N ALA A 161 -3.14 -12.13 -2.45
CA ALA A 161 -3.71 -11.31 -1.39
C ALA A 161 -4.60 -10.18 -1.96
N LEU A 162 -4.16 -9.52 -3.03
CA LEU A 162 -4.94 -8.50 -3.74
C LEU A 162 -6.21 -9.09 -4.37
N GLY A 163 -6.14 -10.30 -4.92
CA GLY A 163 -7.31 -11.02 -5.43
C GLY A 163 -8.34 -11.35 -4.35
N GLN A 164 -7.89 -11.70 -3.15
CA GLN A 164 -8.78 -11.97 -2.01
C GLN A 164 -9.52 -10.71 -1.55
N VAL A 165 -8.81 -9.58 -1.38
CA VAL A 165 -9.46 -8.33 -0.93
C VAL A 165 -10.30 -7.66 -2.02
N SER A 166 -10.02 -7.94 -3.29
CA SER A 166 -10.85 -7.46 -4.41
C SER A 166 -12.15 -8.27 -4.53
N SER A 167 -12.07 -9.60 -4.39
CA SER A 167 -13.26 -10.48 -4.42
C SER A 167 -14.18 -10.28 -3.21
N ALA A 168 -13.62 -10.02 -2.03
CA ALA A 168 -14.40 -9.73 -0.82
C ALA A 168 -15.22 -8.44 -0.95
N GLY A 169 -14.76 -7.50 -1.79
CA GLY A 169 -15.49 -6.26 -2.08
C GLY A 169 -16.67 -6.44 -3.01
N ASP A 170 -16.62 -7.41 -3.93
CA ASP A 170 -17.73 -7.66 -4.85
C ASP A 170 -18.84 -8.54 -4.22
N ALA A 171 -18.52 -9.30 -3.17
CA ALA A 171 -19.44 -10.26 -2.53
C ALA A 171 -20.55 -9.62 -1.66
N HIS A 172 -20.53 -8.32 -1.39
CA HIS A 172 -21.59 -7.61 -0.63
C HIS A 172 -22.68 -6.99 -1.53
N GLY A 173 -22.73 -7.38 -2.81
CA GLY A 173 -23.64 -6.84 -3.83
C GLY A 173 -24.73 -7.77 -4.36
N SER A 174 -25.04 -8.88 -3.69
CA SER A 174 -26.15 -9.77 -4.09
C SER A 174 -27.34 -9.66 -3.14
N PRO A 175 -28.58 -9.54 -3.67
CA PRO A 175 -29.79 -9.24 -2.92
C PRO A 175 -30.24 -10.35 -1.95
#